data_AF-A0A3Q0J1G7-F1
#
_entry.id   AF-A0A3Q0J1G7-F1
#
_cell.length_a   1.000
_cell.length_b   1.000
_cell.length_c   1.000
_cell.angle_alpha   90.00
_cell.angle_beta   90.00
_cell.angle_gamma   90.00
#
_symmetry.space_group_name_H-M   'P 1'
#
loop_
_entity.id
_entity.type
_entity.pdbx_description
1 polymer ?
#
loop_
_entity_poly.entity_id
_entity_poly.type
_entity_poly.pdbx_seq_one_letter_code
_entity_poly.pdbx_strand_id
1 'polypeptide(L)'
;MIVEHFKTLDNVVKVTFFKDHFGHDIELEHLPLSKLDRDLIAGKLLQGVPADTVLDQVRDSIKGTCERIHLISKRQIQRIEQCIGLTSSVQRDENDLTSVAMFVEESKDSTENVVILYKNQGEVHPVLDKQDFVLGIMSKAQEAMLKKFGTNGIICMDSTHGTNPYDFNLITVLTVDDFGEGFPVAFLYANKEDETTLSLFLNSIKEKIGTINASTFMSDDAPQYYNSWKNVMGSTAKKLLCTWHVDRAWQGKINLIAKDKKIVVYRMLKKLQTETCKEKFVVLLQEFLQMLGQDKDLSNFREYFETYYLNRVENWAYCHRLFSNINTNMYLEAMHRVIKHVYMKGNKLRRLDKSLDLLLKFLRDKQVNRLIKIYTGKNSCKINIIKKKHAMSESMSLKTVVTGNGFWVVDSETVSDLKHTVCLNEFKPCNIDVCPLFCKECLACIHKYTCTCTDYLIKGNMCKHIHLVCRLMQTDVEEVSLPSEETLQASRDKEEEIQIHVSSLSNRSDMNPLEILKTKLKDELTAFLPQIDKIDNINHMKLIITRVKQLKTLIKSDLTPKGNPVARRKKKLSSGKLVCQQRFFSTKKKRVQQKKKF
;
A
#
# COMPACT_ATOMS: atom_id res chain seq x y z
N MET A 1 0.51 -46.33 -20.48
CA MET A 1 0.97 -46.15 -21.88
C MET A 1 2.04 -47.19 -22.14
N ILE A 2 1.79 -48.15 -23.03
CA ILE A 2 2.76 -49.18 -23.42
C ILE A 2 3.09 -48.94 -24.89
N VAL A 3 4.38 -48.89 -25.23
CA VAL A 3 4.86 -48.81 -26.60
C VAL A 3 5.81 -49.99 -26.78
N GLU A 4 5.41 -50.98 -27.56
CA GLU A 4 6.34 -52.04 -27.98
C GLU A 4 7.13 -51.57 -29.20
N HIS A 5 8.43 -51.83 -29.16
CA HIS A 5 9.36 -51.45 -30.22
C HIS A 5 9.94 -52.71 -30.87
N PHE A 6 9.80 -52.81 -32.18
CA PHE A 6 10.53 -53.79 -32.98
C PHE A 6 11.47 -53.03 -33.93
N LYS A 7 12.76 -53.38 -33.89
CA LYS A 7 13.75 -52.89 -34.85
C LYS A 7 13.85 -53.89 -36.01
N THR A 8 13.59 -53.42 -37.22
CA THR A 8 14.00 -54.12 -38.45
C THR A 8 15.32 -53.52 -38.96
N LEU A 9 16.11 -54.34 -39.66
CA LEU A 9 17.49 -54.08 -40.08
C LEU A 9 17.71 -52.79 -40.90
N ASP A 10 16.66 -52.20 -41.48
CA ASP A 10 16.75 -51.06 -42.40
C ASP A 10 16.55 -49.66 -41.76
N ASN A 11 16.87 -49.49 -40.47
CA ASN A 11 16.78 -48.18 -39.77
C ASN A 11 15.39 -47.51 -39.75
N VAL A 12 14.31 -48.21 -40.13
CA VAL A 12 12.92 -47.75 -40.01
C VAL A 12 12.31 -48.33 -38.73
N VAL A 13 11.86 -47.46 -37.83
CA VAL A 13 11.14 -47.86 -36.60
C VAL A 13 9.65 -47.87 -36.90
N LYS A 14 9.05 -49.05 -36.95
CA LYS A 14 7.58 -49.20 -36.92
C LYS A 14 7.11 -49.13 -35.47
N VAL A 15 6.15 -48.26 -35.20
CA VAL A 15 5.50 -48.13 -33.89
C VAL A 15 4.03 -48.45 -34.05
N THR A 16 3.56 -49.47 -33.34
CA THR A 16 2.14 -49.82 -33.28
C THR A 16 1.51 -49.03 -32.14
N PHE A 17 0.56 -48.15 -32.46
CA PHE A 17 -0.15 -47.33 -31.48
C PHE A 17 -1.47 -48.02 -31.11
N PHE A 18 -1.65 -48.31 -29.83
CA PHE A 18 -2.92 -48.75 -29.28
C PHE A 18 -3.58 -47.56 -28.57
N LYS A 19 -4.77 -47.16 -29.04
CA LYS A 19 -5.53 -46.02 -28.51
C LYS A 19 -6.13 -46.32 -27.13
N ASP A 20 -6.36 -47.60 -26.85
CA ASP A 20 -7.06 -48.06 -25.67
C ASP A 20 -6.07 -48.57 -24.62
N HIS A 21 -6.25 -48.11 -23.38
CA HIS A 21 -5.43 -48.51 -22.24
C HIS A 21 -5.89 -49.91 -21.76
N PHE A 22 -4.95 -50.86 -21.65
CA PHE A 22 -5.26 -52.17 -21.07
C PHE A 22 -5.25 -52.07 -19.53
N GLY A 23 -6.39 -52.34 -18.87
CA GLY A 23 -6.48 -52.55 -17.43
C GLY A 23 -7.25 -51.51 -16.59
N HIS A 24 -7.75 -50.42 -17.17
CA HIS A 24 -8.68 -49.49 -16.50
C HIS A 24 -9.49 -48.68 -17.53
N ASP A 25 -10.68 -48.24 -17.14
CA ASP A 25 -11.51 -47.35 -17.97
C ASP A 25 -10.85 -45.97 -18.13
N ILE A 26 -11.25 -45.22 -19.17
CA ILE A 26 -10.75 -43.87 -19.42
C ILE A 26 -11.32 -42.92 -18.36
N GLU A 27 -10.51 -42.65 -17.33
CA GLU A 27 -10.89 -41.73 -16.27
C GLU A 27 -10.81 -40.27 -16.77
N LEU A 28 -11.92 -39.54 -16.60
CA LEU A 28 -12.05 -38.14 -17.04
C LEU A 28 -10.95 -37.23 -16.48
N GLU A 29 -10.41 -37.52 -15.29
CA GLU A 29 -9.35 -36.71 -14.67
C GLU A 29 -8.00 -36.77 -15.39
N HIS A 30 -7.72 -37.86 -16.11
CA HIS A 30 -6.45 -38.10 -16.80
C HIS A 30 -6.46 -37.61 -18.25
N LEU A 31 -7.62 -37.20 -18.77
CA LEU A 31 -7.71 -36.62 -20.10
C LEU A 31 -7.08 -35.21 -20.15
N PRO A 32 -6.43 -34.81 -21.24
CA PRO A 32 -6.01 -33.42 -21.43
C PRO A 32 -7.22 -32.53 -21.77
N LEU A 33 -7.22 -31.28 -21.31
CA LEU A 33 -8.16 -30.26 -21.80
C LEU A 33 -8.04 -30.14 -23.33
N SER A 34 -9.18 -30.11 -24.03
CA SER A 34 -9.18 -29.95 -25.47
C SER A 34 -8.61 -28.59 -25.89
N LYS A 35 -8.25 -28.43 -27.16
CA LYS A 35 -7.78 -27.14 -27.67
C LYS A 35 -8.91 -26.11 -27.67
N LEU A 36 -10.12 -26.52 -28.07
CA LEU A 36 -11.31 -25.65 -28.09
C LEU A 36 -11.65 -25.13 -26.70
N ASP A 37 -11.61 -25.98 -25.67
CA ASP A 37 -11.88 -25.56 -24.30
C ASP A 37 -10.84 -24.55 -23.81
N ARG A 38 -9.56 -24.79 -24.14
CA ARG A 38 -8.47 -23.85 -23.82
C ARG A 38 -8.67 -22.51 -24.50
N ASP A 39 -9.05 -22.52 -25.78
CA ASP A 39 -9.29 -21.30 -26.57
C ASP A 39 -10.55 -20.54 -26.05
N LEU A 40 -11.58 -21.25 -25.60
CA LEU A 40 -12.78 -20.66 -24.97
C LEU A 40 -12.44 -19.99 -23.64
N ILE A 41 -11.71 -20.68 -22.77
CA ILE A 41 -11.22 -20.13 -21.49
C ILE A 41 -10.32 -18.93 -21.78
N ALA A 42 -9.43 -19.03 -22.77
CA ALA A 42 -8.57 -17.95 -23.19
C ALA A 42 -9.36 -16.72 -23.66
N GLY A 43 -10.39 -16.92 -24.48
CA GLY A 43 -11.27 -15.85 -24.96
C GLY A 43 -11.97 -15.12 -23.82
N LYS A 44 -12.50 -15.84 -22.82
CA LYS A 44 -13.12 -15.22 -21.64
C LYS A 44 -12.11 -14.43 -20.81
N LEU A 45 -10.90 -14.95 -20.64
CA LEU A 45 -9.82 -14.24 -19.94
C LEU A 45 -9.38 -12.99 -20.71
N LEU A 46 -9.31 -13.04 -22.05
CA LEU A 46 -9.00 -11.89 -22.92
C LEU A 46 -10.07 -10.80 -22.84
N GLN A 47 -11.32 -11.19 -22.60
CA GLN A 47 -12.45 -10.28 -22.35
C GLN A 47 -12.46 -9.69 -20.92
N GLY A 48 -11.46 -10.01 -20.09
CA GLY A 48 -11.34 -9.49 -18.73
C GLY A 48 -12.19 -10.21 -17.68
N VAL A 49 -12.77 -11.37 -18.00
CA VAL A 49 -13.56 -12.16 -17.05
C VAL A 49 -12.61 -12.75 -15.98
N PRO A 50 -12.86 -12.53 -14.67
CA PRO A 50 -12.00 -13.06 -13.61
C PRO A 50 -11.90 -14.58 -13.64
N ALA A 51 -10.72 -15.15 -13.35
CA ALA A 51 -10.51 -16.59 -13.35
C ALA A 51 -11.48 -17.39 -12.46
N ASP A 52 -11.93 -16.79 -11.35
CA ASP A 52 -12.95 -17.39 -10.48
C ASP A 52 -14.32 -17.43 -11.16
N THR A 53 -14.72 -16.34 -11.83
CA THR A 53 -15.95 -16.29 -12.64
C THR A 53 -15.89 -17.25 -13.84
N VAL A 54 -14.73 -17.40 -14.49
CA VAL A 54 -14.56 -18.39 -15.56
C VAL A 54 -14.71 -19.81 -15.00
N LEU A 55 -14.16 -20.09 -13.83
CA LEU A 55 -14.27 -21.39 -13.17
C LEU A 55 -15.73 -21.70 -12.81
N ASP A 56 -16.45 -20.73 -12.26
CA ASP A 56 -17.86 -20.89 -11.89
C ASP A 56 -18.73 -21.09 -13.13
N GLN A 57 -18.56 -20.28 -14.17
CA GLN A 57 -19.26 -20.46 -15.45
C GLN A 57 -19.00 -21.82 -16.12
N VAL A 58 -17.79 -22.37 -15.97
CA VAL A 58 -17.47 -23.71 -16.47
C VAL A 58 -18.14 -24.79 -15.59
N ARG A 59 -18.29 -24.58 -14.28
CA ARG A 59 -19.02 -25.53 -13.43
C ARG A 59 -20.53 -25.46 -13.66
N ASP A 60 -21.05 -24.27 -13.90
CA ASP A 60 -22.48 -24.03 -14.17
C ASP A 60 -22.91 -24.56 -15.55
N SER A 61 -21.96 -24.90 -16.44
CA SER A 61 -22.27 -25.49 -17.75
C SER A 61 -22.52 -27.00 -17.71
N ILE A 62 -22.43 -27.65 -16.54
CA ILE A 62 -22.69 -29.09 -16.39
C ILE A 62 -24.17 -29.38 -16.71
N LYS A 63 -24.42 -30.15 -17.77
CA LYS A 63 -25.76 -30.64 -18.14
C LYS A 63 -25.79 -32.15 -18.14
N GLY A 64 -26.25 -32.76 -17.04
CA GLY A 64 -26.47 -34.20 -16.91
C GLY A 64 -25.20 -35.07 -16.80
N THR A 65 -24.14 -34.75 -17.53
CA THR A 65 -22.86 -35.48 -17.52
C THR A 65 -21.67 -34.56 -17.26
N CYS A 66 -20.75 -35.00 -16.41
CA CYS A 66 -19.49 -34.31 -16.16
C CYS A 66 -18.50 -34.57 -17.31
N GLU A 67 -17.79 -33.54 -17.75
CA GLU A 67 -16.86 -33.59 -18.88
C GLU A 67 -15.50 -33.06 -18.42
N ARG A 68 -14.44 -33.26 -19.23
CA ARG A 68 -13.09 -32.86 -18.85
C ARG A 68 -12.96 -31.36 -18.54
N ILE A 69 -13.65 -30.49 -19.27
CA ILE A 69 -13.62 -29.05 -19.03
C ILE A 69 -14.14 -28.69 -17.63
N HIS A 70 -15.14 -29.41 -17.13
CA HIS A 70 -15.75 -29.22 -15.81
C HIS A 70 -14.79 -29.55 -14.65
N LEU A 71 -13.79 -30.40 -14.90
CA LEU A 71 -12.71 -30.74 -13.95
C LEU A 71 -11.53 -29.75 -13.99
N ILE A 72 -11.68 -28.59 -14.63
CA ILE A 72 -10.61 -27.60 -14.66
C ILE A 72 -10.35 -27.02 -13.26
N SER A 73 -9.08 -26.95 -12.89
CA SER A 73 -8.66 -26.29 -11.65
C SER A 73 -8.34 -24.81 -11.90
N LYS A 74 -8.48 -23.99 -10.85
CA LYS A 74 -8.00 -22.60 -10.85
C LYS A 74 -6.54 -22.47 -11.31
N ARG A 75 -5.70 -23.45 -10.96
CA ARG A 75 -4.29 -23.51 -11.39
C ARG A 75 -4.13 -23.72 -12.90
N GLN A 76 -5.01 -24.48 -13.53
CA GLN A 76 -5.02 -24.67 -14.99
C GLN A 76 -5.49 -23.41 -15.72
N ILE A 77 -6.51 -22.71 -15.20
CA ILE A 77 -6.94 -21.41 -15.73
C ILE A 77 -5.80 -20.39 -15.64
N GLN A 78 -5.09 -20.31 -14.51
CA GLN A 78 -3.91 -19.45 -14.34
C GLN A 78 -2.76 -19.79 -15.31
N ARG A 79 -2.57 -21.07 -15.64
CA ARG A 79 -1.58 -21.47 -16.67
C ARG A 79 -2.01 -21.05 -18.06
N ILE A 80 -3.30 -21.16 -18.37
CA ILE A 80 -3.86 -20.68 -19.64
C ILE A 80 -3.68 -19.16 -19.74
N GLU A 81 -4.01 -18.41 -18.68
CA GLU A 81 -3.79 -16.96 -18.54
C GLU A 81 -2.32 -16.56 -18.80
N GLN A 82 -1.36 -17.33 -18.25
CA GLN A 82 0.07 -17.15 -18.49
C GLN A 82 0.46 -17.43 -19.95
N CYS A 83 -0.08 -18.50 -20.55
CA CYS A 83 0.21 -18.87 -21.94
C CYS A 83 -0.31 -17.84 -22.95
N ILE A 84 -1.38 -17.09 -22.61
CA ILE A 84 -1.96 -16.03 -23.46
C ILE A 84 -1.20 -14.70 -23.27
N GLY A 85 -0.31 -14.62 -22.28
CA GLY A 85 0.36 -13.36 -21.95
C GLY A 85 -0.58 -12.34 -21.29
N LEU A 86 -1.75 -12.73 -20.78
CA LEU A 86 -2.63 -11.81 -20.05
C LEU A 86 -2.07 -11.41 -18.69
N THR A 87 -1.22 -12.26 -18.11
CA THR A 87 -0.48 -11.94 -16.88
C THR A 87 0.74 -11.03 -17.14
N SER A 88 1.00 -10.61 -18.39
CA SER A 88 2.34 -10.21 -18.86
C SER A 88 2.70 -8.72 -18.82
N SER A 89 1.88 -7.82 -18.27
CA SER A 89 2.37 -6.44 -18.04
C SER A 89 3.21 -6.30 -16.77
N VAL A 90 3.06 -7.22 -15.81
CA VAL A 90 3.67 -7.10 -14.46
C VAL A 90 4.94 -7.91 -14.33
N GLN A 91 4.90 -9.18 -14.76
CA GLN A 91 6.03 -10.09 -14.69
C GLN A 91 6.83 -9.98 -16.00
N ARG A 92 7.92 -9.22 -15.98
CA ARG A 92 8.76 -8.95 -17.15
C ARG A 92 9.70 -10.11 -17.47
N ASP A 93 10.09 -10.88 -16.46
CA ASP A 93 10.99 -12.02 -16.59
C ASP A 93 10.57 -13.18 -15.67
N GLU A 94 10.98 -14.41 -16.00
CA GLU A 94 10.79 -15.58 -15.13
C GLU A 94 11.55 -15.42 -13.81
N ASN A 95 12.71 -14.78 -13.83
CA ASN A 95 13.47 -14.39 -12.67
C ASN A 95 12.96 -13.06 -12.09
N ASP A 96 12.60 -13.07 -10.80
CA ASP A 96 12.05 -11.89 -10.12
C ASP A 96 13.08 -10.76 -9.98
N LEU A 97 14.35 -11.09 -9.80
CA LEU A 97 15.44 -10.11 -9.75
C LEU A 97 15.56 -9.37 -11.07
N THR A 98 15.58 -10.11 -12.19
CA THR A 98 15.60 -9.53 -13.54
C THR A 98 14.35 -8.72 -13.81
N SER A 99 13.17 -9.23 -13.40
CA SER A 99 11.89 -8.54 -13.60
C SER A 99 11.85 -7.18 -12.90
N VAL A 100 12.37 -7.09 -11.67
CA VAL A 100 12.49 -5.83 -10.93
C VAL A 100 13.54 -4.90 -11.54
N ALA A 101 14.69 -5.43 -11.97
CA ALA A 101 15.70 -4.62 -12.65
C ALA A 101 15.16 -4.00 -13.95
N MET A 102 14.42 -4.79 -14.76
CA MET A 102 13.77 -4.29 -15.98
C MET A 102 12.72 -3.22 -15.66
N PHE A 103 11.95 -3.37 -14.57
CA PHE A 103 11.03 -2.31 -14.13
C PHE A 103 11.77 -1.01 -13.81
N VAL A 104 12.93 -1.09 -13.17
CA VAL A 104 13.73 0.10 -12.82
C VAL A 104 14.24 0.79 -14.08
N GLU A 105 14.79 0.05 -15.04
CA GLU A 105 15.25 0.63 -16.30
C GLU A 105 14.09 1.25 -17.10
N GLU A 106 12.97 0.54 -17.26
CA GLU A 106 11.77 1.09 -17.91
C GLU A 106 11.24 2.36 -17.21
N SER A 107 11.37 2.44 -15.88
CA SER A 107 10.96 3.62 -15.13
C SER A 107 11.86 4.82 -15.44
N LYS A 108 13.17 4.62 -15.64
CA LYS A 108 14.10 5.69 -16.01
C LYS A 108 13.78 6.29 -17.38
N ASP A 109 13.40 5.43 -18.33
CA ASP A 109 13.09 5.84 -19.70
C ASP A 109 11.67 6.42 -19.86
N SER A 110 10.82 6.25 -18.85
CA SER A 110 9.46 6.79 -18.85
C SER A 110 9.45 8.31 -18.60
N THR A 111 8.43 8.99 -19.12
CA THR A 111 8.18 10.43 -18.88
C THR A 111 7.96 10.78 -17.40
N GLU A 112 7.70 9.76 -16.57
CA GLU A 112 7.55 9.87 -15.13
C GLU A 112 8.40 8.81 -14.43
N ASN A 113 9.68 9.10 -14.22
CA ASN A 113 10.55 8.25 -13.42
C ASN A 113 10.11 8.21 -11.95
N VAL A 114 9.42 7.14 -11.59
CA VAL A 114 8.94 6.89 -10.22
C VAL A 114 10.01 6.30 -9.30
N VAL A 115 11.17 5.88 -9.81
CA VAL A 115 12.24 5.27 -9.01
C VAL A 115 13.22 6.36 -8.58
N ILE A 116 13.35 6.56 -7.27
CA ILE A 116 14.22 7.60 -6.68
C ILE A 116 15.48 7.03 -6.03
N LEU A 117 15.49 5.73 -5.73
CA LEU A 117 16.63 5.03 -5.15
C LEU A 117 16.61 3.58 -5.61
N TYR A 118 17.74 3.04 -6.07
CA TYR A 118 17.84 1.63 -6.40
C TYR A 118 19.26 1.11 -6.19
N LYS A 119 19.35 -0.06 -5.53
CA LYS A 119 20.55 -0.88 -5.45
C LYS A 119 20.11 -2.33 -5.35
N ASN A 120 20.68 -3.18 -6.20
CA ASN A 120 20.42 -4.60 -6.18
C ASN A 120 21.37 -5.37 -5.24
N GLN A 121 20.98 -6.59 -4.87
CA GLN A 121 21.88 -7.50 -4.16
C GLN A 121 23.03 -7.92 -5.09
N GLY A 122 24.26 -7.87 -4.60
CA GLY A 122 25.47 -8.16 -5.37
C GLY A 122 26.18 -6.91 -5.90
N GLU A 123 25.50 -5.76 -5.95
CA GLU A 123 26.08 -4.49 -6.42
C GLU A 123 26.87 -3.80 -5.31
N VAL A 124 27.98 -3.17 -5.70
CA VAL A 124 28.81 -2.35 -4.82
C VAL A 124 28.16 -0.96 -4.69
N HIS A 125 28.10 -0.44 -3.48
CA HIS A 125 27.59 0.90 -3.20
C HIS A 125 28.50 1.56 -2.16
N PRO A 126 28.70 2.90 -2.20
CA PRO A 126 29.62 3.57 -1.28
C PRO A 126 29.25 3.40 0.21
N VAL A 127 27.96 3.25 0.48
CA VAL A 127 27.40 3.26 1.84
C VAL A 127 26.75 1.93 2.25
N LEU A 128 26.27 1.13 1.29
CA LEU A 128 25.44 -0.04 1.56
C LEU A 128 26.24 -1.32 1.30
N ASP A 129 26.03 -2.36 2.11
CA ASP A 129 26.73 -3.62 1.94
C ASP A 129 26.36 -4.27 0.61
N LYS A 130 27.25 -5.10 0.06
CA LYS A 130 27.02 -5.82 -1.20
C LYS A 130 25.70 -6.62 -1.20
N GLN A 131 25.30 -7.19 -0.06
CA GLN A 131 24.08 -7.98 0.09
C GLN A 131 22.79 -7.15 0.28
N ASP A 132 22.92 -5.84 0.50
CA ASP A 132 21.78 -4.96 0.74
C ASP A 132 21.00 -4.66 -0.53
N PHE A 133 19.69 -4.65 -0.38
CA PHE A 133 18.73 -4.33 -1.42
C PHE A 133 17.95 -3.09 -0.99
N VAL A 134 17.86 -2.09 -1.89
CA VAL A 134 16.97 -0.95 -1.72
C VAL A 134 16.26 -0.62 -3.03
N LEU A 135 14.96 -0.32 -2.95
CA LEU A 135 14.16 0.21 -4.05
C LEU A 135 13.19 1.26 -3.50
N GLY A 136 13.52 2.53 -3.70
CA GLY A 136 12.73 3.70 -3.33
C GLY A 136 11.85 4.19 -4.48
N ILE A 137 10.58 4.42 -4.20
CA ILE A 137 9.55 4.78 -5.19
C ILE A 137 8.83 6.04 -4.74
N MET A 138 8.74 7.01 -5.65
CA MET A 138 8.02 8.27 -5.48
C MET A 138 7.59 8.80 -6.85
N SER A 139 6.29 8.91 -7.08
CA SER A 139 5.69 9.50 -8.30
C SER A 139 5.55 11.03 -8.19
N LYS A 140 5.32 11.73 -9.30
CA LYS A 140 5.13 13.20 -9.30
C LYS A 140 3.92 13.62 -8.47
N ALA A 141 2.84 12.84 -8.52
CA ALA A 141 1.69 13.06 -7.66
C ALA A 141 2.04 12.92 -6.17
N GLN A 142 2.90 11.98 -5.82
CA GLN A 142 3.37 11.85 -4.45
C GLN A 142 4.28 13.02 -4.02
N GLU A 143 5.14 13.51 -4.91
CA GLU A 143 5.93 14.72 -4.70
C GLU A 143 5.05 15.93 -4.41
N ALA A 144 4.03 16.16 -5.23
CA ALA A 144 3.08 17.26 -5.05
C ALA A 144 2.33 17.15 -3.71
N MET A 145 1.84 15.95 -3.38
CA MET A 145 1.17 15.71 -2.10
C MET A 145 2.09 15.94 -0.90
N LEU A 146 3.36 15.54 -0.98
CA LEU A 146 4.32 15.76 0.11
C LEU A 146 4.66 17.24 0.27
N LYS A 147 4.90 17.97 -0.81
CA LYS A 147 5.15 19.42 -0.76
C LYS A 147 3.98 20.17 -0.14
N LYS A 148 2.76 19.85 -0.59
CA LYS A 148 1.52 20.54 -0.18
C LYS A 148 1.12 20.23 1.26
N PHE A 149 1.13 18.95 1.65
CA PHE A 149 0.57 18.51 2.94
C PHE A 149 1.61 18.11 3.99
N GLY A 150 2.86 17.89 3.59
CA GLY A 150 3.94 17.60 4.54
C GLY A 150 4.44 18.84 5.27
N THR A 151 4.53 19.99 4.57
CA THR A 151 4.96 21.26 5.16
C THR A 151 3.94 21.77 6.16
N ASN A 152 4.37 22.04 7.39
CA ASN A 152 3.51 22.35 8.55
C ASN A 152 2.45 21.28 8.87
N GLY A 153 2.49 20.13 8.20
CA GLY A 153 1.55 19.03 8.39
C GLY A 153 2.14 17.90 9.20
N ILE A 154 1.52 16.72 9.08
CA ILE A 154 2.00 15.51 9.76
C ILE A 154 2.68 14.56 8.77
N ILE A 155 3.82 14.04 9.19
CA ILE A 155 4.54 12.95 8.55
C ILE A 155 4.43 11.71 9.44
N CYS A 156 4.03 10.60 8.84
CA CYS A 156 4.04 9.28 9.45
C CYS A 156 5.04 8.39 8.71
N MET A 157 5.84 7.62 9.45
CA MET A 157 6.70 6.58 8.89
C MET A 157 6.52 5.27 9.64
N ASP A 158 6.39 4.17 8.90
CA ASP A 158 6.23 2.82 9.47
C ASP A 158 6.65 1.78 8.43
N SER A 159 7.03 0.59 8.90
CA SER A 159 7.32 -0.55 8.04
C SER A 159 6.25 -1.63 8.15
N THR A 160 6.08 -2.37 7.06
CA THR A 160 5.28 -3.59 7.07
C THR A 160 6.06 -4.76 6.48
N HIS A 161 5.99 -5.88 7.21
CA HIS A 161 6.60 -7.14 6.79
C HIS A 161 5.62 -8.03 6.02
N GLY A 162 6.18 -9.00 5.29
CA GLY A 162 5.43 -10.06 4.62
C GLY A 162 4.77 -9.65 3.30
N THR A 163 5.24 -8.56 2.69
CA THR A 163 4.78 -8.08 1.38
C THR A 163 5.42 -8.83 0.21
N ASN A 164 6.51 -9.56 0.45
CA ASN A 164 7.28 -10.31 -0.55
C ASN A 164 7.96 -11.52 0.12
N PRO A 165 8.52 -12.48 -0.63
CA PRO A 165 9.09 -13.70 -0.07
C PRO A 165 10.54 -13.56 0.42
N TYR A 166 11.18 -12.40 0.26
CA TYR A 166 12.62 -12.19 0.50
C TYR A 166 12.93 -11.49 1.82
N ASP A 167 11.92 -11.33 2.69
CA ASP A 167 11.99 -10.58 3.93
C ASP A 167 12.36 -9.09 3.76
N PHE A 168 12.20 -8.54 2.55
CA PHE A 168 12.30 -7.11 2.35
C PHE A 168 11.10 -6.44 3.02
N ASN A 169 11.38 -5.40 3.78
CA ASN A 169 10.39 -4.61 4.47
C ASN A 169 9.87 -3.54 3.50
N LEU A 170 8.57 -3.26 3.55
CA LEU A 170 7.99 -2.11 2.86
C LEU A 170 7.85 -0.98 3.87
N ILE A 171 8.74 -0.01 3.79
CA ILE A 171 8.69 1.23 4.57
C ILE A 171 7.85 2.23 3.78
N THR A 172 6.92 2.89 4.46
CA THR A 172 6.03 3.89 3.86
C THR A 172 6.19 5.22 4.56
N VAL A 173 6.38 6.30 3.78
CA VAL A 173 6.19 7.68 4.25
C VAL A 173 4.78 8.11 3.86
N LEU A 174 4.03 8.66 4.80
CA LEU A 174 2.64 9.08 4.61
C LEU A 174 2.42 10.47 5.20
N THR A 175 1.61 11.28 4.52
CA THR A 175 1.11 12.56 5.04
C THR A 175 -0.41 12.54 5.19
N VAL A 176 -0.98 13.55 5.83
CA VAL A 176 -2.43 13.70 5.99
C VAL A 176 -2.90 14.89 5.18
N ASP A 177 -3.85 14.63 4.28
CA ASP A 177 -4.39 15.63 3.38
C ASP A 177 -5.46 16.53 4.03
N ASP A 178 -5.96 17.49 3.25
CA ASP A 178 -7.01 18.43 3.63
C ASP A 178 -8.36 17.76 3.94
N PHE A 179 -8.62 16.54 3.46
CA PHE A 179 -9.79 15.75 3.86
C PHE A 179 -9.59 15.03 5.21
N GLY A 180 -8.41 15.18 5.83
CA GLY A 180 -8.01 14.48 7.04
C GLY A 180 -7.78 12.99 6.81
N GLU A 181 -7.33 12.60 5.62
CA GLU A 181 -7.01 11.24 5.26
C GLU A 181 -5.53 11.03 4.97
N GLY A 182 -5.04 9.83 5.27
CA GLY A 182 -3.66 9.45 4.97
C GLY A 182 -3.43 9.23 3.47
N PHE A 183 -2.42 9.90 2.93
CA PHE A 183 -1.93 9.72 1.57
C PHE A 183 -0.45 9.29 1.59
N PRO A 184 -0.10 8.13 1.01
CA PRO A 184 1.29 7.68 0.97
C PRO A 184 2.10 8.48 -0.05
N VAL A 185 3.22 9.03 0.40
CA VAL A 185 4.04 9.95 -0.39
C VAL A 185 5.39 9.37 -0.80
N ALA A 186 5.82 8.26 -0.22
CA ALA A 186 6.98 7.53 -0.72
C ALA A 186 6.97 6.09 -0.18
N PHE A 187 7.62 5.20 -0.91
CA PHE A 187 7.80 3.81 -0.52
C PHE A 187 9.25 3.40 -0.62
N LEU A 188 9.68 2.51 0.26
CA LEU A 188 10.99 1.87 0.20
C LEU A 188 10.83 0.37 0.44
N TYR A 189 11.28 -0.44 -0.51
CA TYR A 189 11.59 -1.85 -0.24
C TYR A 189 13.05 -1.95 0.19
N ALA A 190 13.30 -2.49 1.39
CA ALA A 190 14.66 -2.68 1.88
C ALA A 190 14.80 -3.94 2.75
N ASN A 191 15.94 -4.61 2.69
CA ASN A 191 16.23 -5.74 3.59
C ASN A 191 16.67 -5.29 5.00
N LYS A 192 17.06 -4.01 5.17
CA LYS A 192 17.42 -3.37 6.44
C LYS A 192 16.55 -2.13 6.70
N GLU A 193 16.38 -1.80 7.97
CA GLU A 193 15.67 -0.61 8.47
C GLU A 193 16.58 0.17 9.44
N ASP A 194 17.89 0.20 9.17
CA ASP A 194 18.83 0.98 9.98
C ASP A 194 18.84 2.45 9.57
N GLU A 195 19.47 3.29 10.41
CA GLU A 195 19.53 4.73 10.18
C GLU A 195 20.23 5.09 8.87
N THR A 196 21.21 4.29 8.44
CA THR A 196 21.94 4.47 7.19
C THR A 196 21.02 4.30 5.99
N THR A 197 20.27 3.20 5.94
CA THR A 197 19.35 2.87 4.85
C THR A 197 18.21 3.90 4.77
N LEU A 198 17.64 4.26 5.91
CA LEU A 198 16.57 5.25 5.99
C LEU A 198 17.06 6.66 5.60
N SER A 199 18.26 7.05 6.02
CA SER A 199 18.82 8.36 5.64
C SER A 199 19.10 8.46 4.14
N LEU A 200 19.58 7.38 3.52
CA LEU A 200 19.77 7.34 2.06
C LEU A 200 18.44 7.56 1.32
N PHE A 201 17.39 6.84 1.74
CA PHE A 201 16.06 6.98 1.16
C PHE A 201 15.47 8.38 1.36
N LEU A 202 15.59 8.95 2.57
CA LEU A 202 15.11 10.30 2.84
C LEU A 202 15.91 11.36 2.08
N ASN A 203 17.21 11.16 1.87
CA ASN A 203 18.02 12.05 1.03
C ASN A 203 17.55 12.01 -0.43
N SER A 204 17.23 10.83 -0.97
CA SER A 204 16.63 10.73 -2.32
C SER A 204 15.30 11.47 -2.44
N ILE A 205 14.49 11.51 -1.38
CA ILE A 205 13.28 12.36 -1.35
C ILE A 205 13.66 13.84 -1.31
N LYS A 206 14.60 14.22 -0.44
CA LYS A 206 15.08 15.61 -0.31
C LYS A 206 15.66 16.17 -1.60
N GLU A 207 16.36 15.36 -2.38
CA GLU A 207 16.89 15.74 -3.69
C GLU A 207 15.77 16.10 -4.69
N LYS A 208 14.60 15.45 -4.57
CA LYS A 208 13.44 15.71 -5.45
C LYS A 208 12.63 16.94 -5.05
N ILE A 209 12.39 17.12 -3.76
CA ILE A 209 11.42 18.10 -3.28
C ILE A 209 11.96 19.16 -2.32
N GLY A 210 13.23 19.06 -1.95
CA GLY A 210 13.82 19.88 -0.89
C GLY A 210 13.47 19.38 0.51
N THR A 211 13.72 20.25 1.49
CA THR A 211 13.49 19.94 2.92
C THR A 211 12.02 20.18 3.29
N ILE A 212 11.42 19.23 4.01
CA ILE A 212 10.05 19.35 4.51
C ILE A 212 10.05 19.71 6.00
N ASN A 213 9.56 20.91 6.31
CA ASN A 213 9.36 21.38 7.67
C ASN A 213 8.04 20.85 8.22
N ALA A 214 8.04 19.62 8.73
CA ALA A 214 6.85 19.00 9.32
C ALA A 214 6.57 19.56 10.73
N SER A 215 5.29 19.80 11.06
CA SER A 215 4.90 20.21 12.42
C SER A 215 4.92 19.03 13.39
N THR A 216 4.53 17.85 12.89
CA THR A 216 4.50 16.60 13.66
C THR A 216 5.13 15.47 12.87
N PHE A 217 5.98 14.69 13.52
CA PHE A 217 6.48 13.41 13.02
C PHE A 217 5.98 12.28 13.91
N MET A 218 5.43 11.22 13.31
CA MET A 218 4.97 10.04 14.02
C MET A 218 5.56 8.75 13.45
N SER A 219 6.07 7.89 14.31
CA SER A 219 6.57 6.56 13.94
C SER A 219 6.17 5.51 14.97
N ASP A 220 6.56 4.25 14.75
CA ASP A 220 6.61 3.24 15.80
C ASP A 220 7.65 3.60 16.89
N ASP A 221 7.82 2.71 17.87
CA ASP A 221 8.82 2.86 18.95
C ASP A 221 10.21 2.34 18.52
N ALA A 222 10.66 2.77 17.33
CA ALA A 222 12.00 2.50 16.82
C ALA A 222 12.73 3.83 16.53
N PRO A 223 13.88 4.10 17.18
CA PRO A 223 14.53 5.41 17.14
C PRO A 223 15.02 5.79 15.73
N GLN A 224 15.36 4.80 14.91
CA GLN A 224 15.95 5.02 13.59
C GLN A 224 15.08 5.90 12.66
N TYR A 225 13.74 5.81 12.75
CA TYR A 225 12.86 6.56 11.86
C TYR A 225 12.97 8.07 12.11
N TYR A 226 12.85 8.48 13.37
CA TYR A 226 12.96 9.89 13.71
C TYR A 226 14.40 10.39 13.62
N ASN A 227 15.39 9.59 13.98
CA ASN A 227 16.79 9.99 13.90
C ASN A 227 17.19 10.27 12.45
N SER A 228 16.87 9.36 11.52
CA SER A 228 17.10 9.58 10.09
C SER A 228 16.32 10.77 9.55
N TRP A 229 15.04 10.94 9.93
CA TRP A 229 14.26 12.13 9.55
C TRP A 229 14.92 13.41 10.04
N LYS A 230 15.26 13.50 11.33
CA LYS A 230 15.88 14.67 11.94
C LYS A 230 17.20 15.02 11.26
N ASN A 231 18.02 14.02 10.93
CA ASN A 231 19.31 14.23 10.29
C ASN A 231 19.18 14.75 8.85
N VAL A 232 18.17 14.32 8.10
CA VAL A 232 18.00 14.69 6.68
C VAL A 232 17.13 15.93 6.50
N MET A 233 15.99 15.97 7.18
CA MET A 233 14.91 16.96 7.03
C MET A 233 14.89 18.00 8.15
N GLY A 234 15.63 17.81 9.24
CA GLY A 234 15.61 18.68 10.41
C GLY A 234 14.61 18.27 11.49
N SER A 235 14.69 18.97 12.64
CA SER A 235 13.82 18.70 13.79
C SER A 235 12.37 19.14 13.55
N THR A 236 11.42 18.37 14.07
CA THR A 236 9.99 18.73 14.07
C THR A 236 9.56 19.25 15.44
N ALA A 237 8.55 20.12 15.48
CA ALA A 237 8.01 20.64 16.75
C ALA A 237 7.48 19.52 17.66
N LYS A 238 6.87 18.46 17.09
CA LYS A 238 6.40 17.30 17.84
C LYS A 238 6.91 15.99 17.26
N LYS A 239 7.59 15.20 18.10
CA LYS A 239 7.90 13.79 17.85
C LYS A 239 6.90 12.94 18.62
N LEU A 240 6.12 12.11 17.93
CA LEU A 240 5.10 11.27 18.56
C LEU A 240 5.34 9.79 18.26
N LEU A 241 5.14 8.95 19.26
CA LEU A 241 5.05 7.50 19.06
C LEU A 241 3.65 7.11 18.61
N CYS A 242 3.50 6.01 17.89
CA CYS A 242 2.19 5.44 17.63
C CYS A 242 1.60 4.89 18.94
N THR A 243 0.44 5.40 19.36
CA THR A 243 -0.23 4.95 20.60
C THR A 243 -0.58 3.47 20.61
N TRP A 244 -0.86 2.88 19.45
CA TRP A 244 -1.08 1.43 19.32
C TRP A 244 0.20 0.63 19.56
N HIS A 245 1.34 1.07 19.00
CA HIS A 245 2.63 0.41 19.22
C HIS A 245 3.06 0.51 20.68
N VAL A 246 2.89 1.68 21.30
CA VAL A 246 3.12 1.88 22.74
C VAL A 246 2.23 0.94 23.57
N ASP A 247 0.93 0.88 23.28
CA ASP A 247 0.01 -0.01 23.98
C ASP A 247 0.39 -1.49 23.82
N ARG A 248 0.75 -1.91 22.60
CA ARG A 248 1.18 -3.28 22.32
C ARG A 248 2.48 -3.64 23.04
N ALA A 249 3.44 -2.71 23.11
CA ALA A 249 4.69 -2.88 23.86
C ALA A 249 4.42 -3.03 25.36
N TRP A 250 3.57 -2.16 25.93
CA TRP A 250 3.13 -2.26 27.32
C TRP A 250 2.44 -3.59 27.61
N GLN A 251 1.46 -3.99 26.79
CA GLN A 251 0.78 -5.28 26.95
C GLN A 251 1.74 -6.46 26.92
N GLY A 252 2.75 -6.43 26.04
CA GLY A 252 3.79 -7.46 25.95
C GLY A 252 4.53 -7.65 27.27
N LYS A 253 4.83 -6.57 27.99
CA LYS A 253 5.50 -6.61 29.32
C LYS A 253 4.54 -6.88 30.46
N ILE A 254 3.33 -6.30 30.44
CA ILE A 254 2.28 -6.58 31.43
C ILE A 254 1.91 -8.06 31.43
N ASN A 255 2.00 -8.73 30.29
CA ASN A 255 1.73 -10.17 30.21
C ASN A 255 2.65 -11.04 31.07
N LEU A 256 3.78 -10.50 31.52
CA LEU A 256 4.73 -11.17 32.42
C LEU A 256 4.39 -10.97 33.91
N ILE A 257 3.44 -10.10 34.24
CA ILE A 257 3.00 -9.80 35.62
C ILE A 257 1.96 -10.86 36.08
N ALA A 258 1.75 -11.01 37.39
CA ALA A 258 0.66 -11.82 37.96
C ALA A 258 -0.75 -11.35 37.50
N LYS A 259 -1.67 -12.29 37.26
CA LYS A 259 -2.97 -12.05 36.58
C LYS A 259 -3.86 -11.01 37.27
N ASP A 260 -3.90 -11.03 38.59
CA ASP A 260 -4.65 -10.13 39.46
C ASP A 260 -4.16 -8.67 39.35
N LYS A 261 -2.85 -8.46 39.17
CA LYS A 261 -2.23 -7.13 39.09
C LYS A 261 -2.26 -6.52 37.69
N LYS A 262 -2.31 -7.34 36.63
CA LYS A 262 -2.30 -6.87 35.22
C LYS A 262 -3.37 -5.81 34.93
N ILE A 263 -4.58 -6.04 35.42
CA ILE A 263 -5.74 -5.17 35.13
C ILE A 263 -5.53 -3.79 35.75
N VAL A 264 -5.00 -3.74 36.98
CA VAL A 264 -4.74 -2.50 37.70
C VAL A 264 -3.65 -1.69 36.99
N VAL A 265 -2.51 -2.31 36.69
CA VAL A 265 -1.40 -1.66 35.97
C VAL A 265 -1.85 -1.13 34.61
N TYR A 266 -2.58 -1.94 33.84
CA TYR A 266 -3.07 -1.54 32.52
C TYR A 266 -4.07 -0.36 32.61
N ARG A 267 -4.99 -0.40 33.58
CA ARG A 267 -5.95 0.69 33.79
C ARG A 267 -5.25 2.00 34.14
N MET A 268 -4.23 1.95 35.01
CA MET A 268 -3.43 3.13 35.38
C MET A 268 -2.64 3.68 34.19
N LEU A 269 -2.01 2.82 33.39
CA LEU A 269 -1.34 3.23 32.15
C LEU A 269 -2.30 3.91 31.18
N LYS A 270 -3.53 3.41 31.06
CA LYS A 270 -4.55 4.04 30.22
C LYS A 270 -4.98 5.39 30.74
N LYS A 271 -5.25 5.49 32.05
CA LYS A 271 -5.55 6.77 32.71
C LYS A 271 -4.45 7.80 32.44
N LEU A 272 -3.20 7.40 32.63
CA LEU A 272 -2.01 8.21 32.39
C LEU A 272 -1.85 8.59 30.91
N GLN A 273 -2.00 7.63 29.99
CA GLN A 273 -1.90 7.87 28.56
C GLN A 273 -2.94 8.88 28.07
N THR A 274 -4.17 8.80 28.57
CA THR A 274 -5.31 9.61 28.09
C THR A 274 -5.50 10.94 28.80
N GLU A 275 -4.73 11.23 29.85
CA GLU A 275 -4.80 12.51 30.55
C GLU A 275 -4.38 13.66 29.62
N THR A 276 -5.15 14.74 29.63
CA THR A 276 -4.99 15.89 28.72
C THR A 276 -4.43 17.13 29.42
N CYS A 277 -4.50 17.19 30.75
CA CYS A 277 -3.92 18.25 31.57
C CYS A 277 -2.51 17.84 32.05
N LYS A 278 -1.51 18.69 31.79
CA LYS A 278 -0.11 18.40 32.12
C LYS A 278 0.11 18.31 33.64
N GLU A 279 -0.53 19.17 34.40
CA GLU A 279 -0.42 19.24 35.85
C GLU A 279 -1.00 17.98 36.50
N LYS A 280 -2.21 17.56 36.06
CA LYS A 280 -2.82 16.29 36.49
C LYS A 280 -2.00 15.08 36.06
N PHE A 281 -1.42 15.12 34.86
CA PHE A 281 -0.56 14.04 34.36
C PHE A 281 0.65 13.83 35.28
N VAL A 282 1.31 14.90 35.73
CA VAL A 282 2.48 14.79 36.63
C VAL A 282 2.08 14.13 37.96
N VAL A 283 0.94 14.52 38.54
CA VAL A 283 0.43 13.89 39.78
C VAL A 283 0.12 12.41 39.55
N LEU A 284 -0.61 12.07 38.47
CA LEU A 284 -0.95 10.68 38.13
C LEU A 284 0.30 9.83 37.85
N LEU A 285 1.33 10.42 37.26
CA LEU A 285 2.60 9.74 37.00
C LEU A 285 3.32 9.39 38.32
N GLN A 286 3.35 10.31 39.27
CA GLN A 286 3.94 10.09 40.59
C GLN A 286 3.20 9.00 41.36
N GLU A 287 1.86 9.06 41.39
CA GLU A 287 1.01 8.02 41.99
C GLU A 287 1.28 6.64 41.36
N PHE A 288 1.40 6.59 40.03
CA PHE A 288 1.68 5.36 39.31
C PHE A 288 3.06 4.79 39.66
N LEU A 289 4.11 5.60 39.70
CA LEU A 289 5.46 5.16 40.07
C LEU A 289 5.52 4.70 41.54
N GLN A 290 4.80 5.36 42.44
CA GLN A 290 4.70 4.96 43.84
C GLN A 290 4.01 3.59 43.96
N MET A 291 2.89 3.39 43.26
CA MET A 291 2.18 2.10 43.22
C MET A 291 3.08 0.98 42.71
N LEU A 292 3.84 1.22 41.64
CA LEU A 292 4.81 0.25 41.11
C LEU A 292 5.96 -0.04 42.10
N GLY A 293 6.33 0.93 42.94
CA GLY A 293 7.41 0.80 43.92
C GLY A 293 7.04 0.09 45.22
N GLN A 294 5.75 0.10 45.59
CA GLN A 294 5.27 -0.57 46.81
C GLN A 294 5.18 -2.10 46.65
N ASP A 295 5.07 -2.58 45.42
CA ASP A 295 4.86 -3.99 45.11
C ASP A 295 6.10 -4.60 44.46
N LYS A 296 6.75 -5.52 45.18
CA LYS A 296 7.98 -6.19 44.71
C LYS A 296 7.76 -6.94 43.40
N ASP A 297 6.56 -7.48 43.16
CA ASP A 297 6.25 -8.23 41.93
C ASP A 297 6.20 -7.34 40.69
N LEU A 298 6.11 -6.02 40.87
CA LEU A 298 6.05 -5.03 39.80
C LEU A 298 7.42 -4.42 39.46
N SER A 299 8.48 -4.78 40.19
CA SER A 299 9.83 -4.21 40.03
C SER A 299 10.35 -4.29 38.58
N ASN A 300 10.20 -5.45 37.93
CA ASN A 300 10.62 -5.65 36.54
C ASN A 300 9.84 -4.75 35.57
N PHE A 301 8.54 -4.54 35.83
CA PHE A 301 7.73 -3.65 35.00
C PHE A 301 8.09 -2.18 35.25
N ARG A 302 8.37 -1.83 36.51
CA ARG A 302 8.83 -0.49 36.91
C ARG A 302 10.11 -0.11 36.20
N GLU A 303 11.14 -0.96 36.29
CA GLU A 303 12.43 -0.74 35.62
C GLU A 303 12.24 -0.56 34.11
N TYR A 304 11.42 -1.42 33.49
CA TYR A 304 11.06 -1.28 32.07
C TYR A 304 10.38 0.07 31.77
N PHE A 305 9.38 0.48 32.57
CA PHE A 305 8.66 1.72 32.32
C PHE A 305 9.56 2.95 32.50
N GLU A 306 10.37 2.97 33.57
CA GLU A 306 11.32 4.05 33.86
C GLU A 306 12.39 4.15 32.74
N THR A 307 12.94 3.02 32.30
CA THR A 307 13.98 3.00 31.26
C THR A 307 13.45 3.46 29.90
N TYR A 308 12.27 2.99 29.50
CA TYR A 308 11.81 3.17 28.11
C TYR A 308 10.77 4.29 27.93
N TYR A 309 10.00 4.70 28.94
CA TYR A 309 8.88 5.63 28.74
C TYR A 309 8.94 6.90 29.59
N LEU A 310 9.55 6.86 30.78
CA LEU A 310 9.55 8.00 31.70
C LEU A 310 10.25 9.24 31.13
N ASN A 311 11.38 9.07 30.44
CA ASN A 311 12.13 10.17 29.84
C ASN A 311 11.61 10.57 28.44
N ARG A 312 10.45 10.06 28.03
CA ARG A 312 9.87 10.24 26.70
C ARG A 312 8.38 10.57 26.76
N VAL A 313 7.89 11.12 27.88
CA VAL A 313 6.47 11.39 28.14
C VAL A 313 5.83 12.26 27.06
N GLU A 314 6.56 13.24 26.54
CA GLU A 314 6.13 14.10 25.45
C GLU A 314 5.84 13.33 24.15
N ASN A 315 6.45 12.15 23.97
CA ASN A 315 6.27 11.35 22.76
C ASN A 315 5.03 10.45 22.83
N TRP A 316 4.47 10.12 24.01
CA TRP A 316 3.37 9.15 24.13
C TRP A 316 2.11 9.65 24.85
N ALA A 317 2.21 10.60 25.78
CA ALA A 317 1.08 11.07 26.58
C ALA A 317 0.17 12.07 25.84
N TYR A 318 -1.14 12.04 26.11
CA TYR A 318 -2.13 12.88 25.41
C TYR A 318 -1.99 14.37 25.72
N CYS A 319 -1.61 14.73 26.95
CA CYS A 319 -1.35 16.11 27.36
C CYS A 319 -0.22 16.81 26.56
N HIS A 320 0.61 16.05 25.83
CA HIS A 320 1.63 16.58 24.91
C HIS A 320 1.24 16.46 23.41
N ARG A 321 0.13 15.77 23.10
CA ARG A 321 -0.40 15.56 21.74
C ARG A 321 -1.48 16.55 21.34
N LEU A 322 -1.88 17.45 22.24
CA LEU A 322 -2.99 18.37 22.03
C LEU A 322 -2.83 19.11 20.69
N PHE A 323 -3.89 19.17 19.90
CA PHE A 323 -3.94 19.86 18.61
C PHE A 323 -3.06 19.26 17.50
N SER A 324 -2.44 18.09 17.71
CA SER A 324 -1.67 17.40 16.65
C SER A 324 -2.56 16.75 15.58
N ASN A 325 -3.88 16.72 15.79
CA ASN A 325 -4.90 16.11 14.91
C ASN A 325 -4.64 14.64 14.53
N ILE A 326 -3.72 13.98 15.24
CA ILE A 326 -3.29 12.60 15.04
C ILE A 326 -2.94 11.96 16.38
N ASN A 327 -3.66 10.90 16.74
CA ASN A 327 -3.39 10.15 17.97
C ASN A 327 -2.76 8.79 17.72
N THR A 328 -3.09 8.17 16.59
CA THR A 328 -2.71 6.81 16.25
C THR A 328 -2.09 6.81 14.87
N ASN A 329 -1.16 5.89 14.61
CA ASN A 329 -0.72 5.56 13.26
C ASN A 329 -1.79 4.77 12.46
N MET A 330 -3.07 5.02 12.75
CA MET A 330 -4.21 4.35 12.13
C MET A 330 -4.20 4.53 10.62
N TYR A 331 -3.63 5.63 10.10
CA TYR A 331 -3.49 5.84 8.67
C TYR A 331 -2.59 4.78 8.02
N LEU A 332 -1.38 4.56 8.55
CA LEU A 332 -0.47 3.53 8.02
C LEU A 332 -0.98 2.13 8.33
N GLU A 333 -1.56 1.89 9.51
CA GLU A 333 -2.12 0.57 9.81
C GLU A 333 -3.32 0.21 8.91
N ALA A 334 -4.28 1.13 8.75
CA ALA A 334 -5.43 0.94 7.88
C ALA A 334 -4.98 0.79 6.42
N MET A 335 -3.99 1.57 5.98
CA MET A 335 -3.37 1.43 4.67
C MET A 335 -2.72 0.06 4.49
N HIS A 336 -1.85 -0.37 5.41
CA HIS A 336 -1.19 -1.67 5.34
C HIS A 336 -2.22 -2.82 5.37
N ARG A 337 -3.31 -2.66 6.12
CA ARG A 337 -4.43 -3.60 6.13
C ARG A 337 -5.13 -3.67 4.78
N VAL A 338 -5.40 -2.53 4.14
CA VAL A 338 -5.97 -2.48 2.78
C VAL A 338 -5.03 -3.16 1.78
N ILE A 339 -3.73 -2.84 1.80
CA ILE A 339 -2.75 -3.48 0.92
C ILE A 339 -2.76 -5.00 1.13
N LYS A 340 -2.65 -5.48 2.38
CA LYS A 340 -2.56 -6.91 2.69
C LYS A 340 -3.85 -7.67 2.38
N HIS A 341 -5.00 -7.13 2.76
CA HIS A 341 -6.26 -7.87 2.70
C HIS A 341 -7.06 -7.62 1.42
N VAL A 342 -7.02 -6.40 0.87
CA VAL A 342 -7.78 -6.05 -0.35
C VAL A 342 -6.95 -6.34 -1.60
N TYR A 343 -5.71 -5.82 -1.67
CA TYR A 343 -4.88 -5.94 -2.87
C TYR A 343 -4.16 -7.29 -2.93
N MET A 344 -3.54 -7.72 -1.83
CA MET A 344 -2.84 -9.01 -1.75
C MET A 344 -3.76 -10.19 -1.41
N LYS A 345 -5.06 -9.93 -1.16
CA LYS A 345 -6.09 -10.94 -0.83
C LYS A 345 -5.70 -11.85 0.35
N GLY A 346 -4.96 -11.32 1.32
CA GLY A 346 -4.47 -12.06 2.50
C GLY A 346 -3.42 -13.15 2.20
N ASN A 347 -2.98 -13.28 0.95
CA ASN A 347 -2.02 -14.31 0.55
C ASN A 347 -0.59 -13.79 0.66
N LYS A 348 0.34 -14.67 1.06
CA LYS A 348 1.78 -14.38 0.94
C LYS A 348 2.14 -14.27 -0.54
N LEU A 349 2.57 -13.08 -0.96
CA LEU A 349 3.07 -12.89 -2.32
C LEU A 349 4.36 -13.69 -2.52
N ARG A 350 4.47 -14.32 -3.70
CA ARG A 350 5.60 -15.16 -4.07
C ARG A 350 6.68 -14.43 -4.86
N ARG A 351 6.47 -13.15 -5.18
CA ARG A 351 7.36 -12.31 -5.97
C ARG A 351 7.27 -10.85 -5.54
N LEU A 352 8.38 -10.14 -5.65
CA LEU A 352 8.51 -8.71 -5.38
C LEU A 352 7.89 -7.88 -6.52
N ASP A 353 8.09 -8.25 -7.78
CA ASP A 353 7.50 -7.53 -8.93
C ASP A 353 5.96 -7.43 -8.85
N LYS A 354 5.31 -8.51 -8.39
CA LYS A 354 3.86 -8.53 -8.13
C LYS A 354 3.47 -7.64 -6.95
N SER A 355 4.28 -7.61 -5.90
CA SER A 355 4.04 -6.70 -4.77
C SER A 355 4.13 -5.25 -5.22
N LEU A 356 5.12 -4.95 -6.06
CA LEU A 356 5.36 -3.63 -6.61
C LEU A 356 4.20 -3.16 -7.49
N ASP A 357 3.70 -4.01 -8.40
CA ASP A 357 2.54 -3.65 -9.22
C ASP A 357 1.27 -3.41 -8.39
N LEU A 358 1.00 -4.27 -7.39
CA LEU A 358 -0.13 -4.08 -6.49
C LEU A 358 -0.01 -2.76 -5.69
N LEU A 359 1.21 -2.40 -5.29
CA LEU A 359 1.49 -1.14 -4.61
C LEU A 359 1.23 0.07 -5.51
N LEU A 360 1.68 0.02 -6.76
CA LEU A 360 1.44 1.07 -7.76
C LEU A 360 -0.05 1.15 -8.15
N LYS A 361 -0.75 0.02 -8.21
CA LYS A 361 -2.21 -0.01 -8.39
C LYS A 361 -2.93 0.65 -7.21
N PHE A 362 -2.55 0.34 -5.98
CA PHE A 362 -3.11 0.98 -4.79
C PHE A 362 -2.89 2.50 -4.80
N LEU A 363 -1.71 2.96 -5.21
CA LEU A 363 -1.43 4.40 -5.34
C LEU A 363 -2.34 5.06 -6.39
N ARG A 364 -2.52 4.44 -7.57
CA ARG A 364 -3.47 4.95 -8.58
C ARG A 364 -4.89 5.04 -8.04
N ASP A 365 -5.37 4.00 -7.37
CA ASP A 365 -6.71 4.00 -6.79
C ASP A 365 -6.83 5.11 -5.71
N LYS A 366 -5.76 5.40 -4.97
CA LYS A 366 -5.72 6.53 -4.01
C LYS A 366 -5.81 7.90 -4.70
N GLN A 367 -5.08 8.11 -5.80
CA GLN A 367 -5.16 9.34 -6.60
C GLN A 367 -6.58 9.53 -7.17
N VAL A 368 -7.15 8.48 -7.80
CA VAL A 368 -8.50 8.51 -8.36
C VAL A 368 -9.56 8.79 -7.28
N ASN A 369 -9.46 8.14 -6.13
CA ASN A 369 -10.37 8.40 -5.02
C ASN A 369 -10.29 9.84 -4.51
N ARG A 370 -9.11 10.46 -4.53
CA ARG A 370 -8.94 11.87 -4.19
C ARG A 370 -9.58 12.79 -5.24
N LEU A 371 -9.32 12.54 -6.53
CA LEU A 371 -9.96 13.26 -7.64
C LEU A 371 -11.50 13.18 -7.56
N ILE A 372 -12.06 11.99 -7.30
CA ILE A 372 -13.50 11.81 -7.12
C ILE A 372 -14.02 12.75 -6.02
N LYS A 373 -13.34 12.87 -4.88
CA LYS A 373 -13.79 13.77 -3.80
C LYS A 373 -13.72 15.24 -4.20
N ILE A 374 -12.66 15.63 -4.91
CA ILE A 374 -12.49 17.00 -5.41
C ILE A 374 -13.64 17.35 -6.36
N TYR A 375 -13.95 16.49 -7.33
CA TYR A 375 -15.00 16.76 -8.33
C TYR A 375 -16.43 16.59 -7.82
N THR A 376 -16.70 15.56 -7.03
CA THR A 376 -18.07 15.19 -6.65
C THR A 376 -18.47 15.70 -5.26
N GLY A 377 -17.52 16.20 -4.47
CA GLY A 377 -17.76 16.52 -3.06
C GLY A 377 -18.09 15.30 -2.21
N LYS A 378 -17.74 14.08 -2.64
CA LYS A 378 -18.00 12.84 -1.89
C LYS A 378 -17.45 12.96 -0.47
N ASN A 379 -18.30 12.65 0.51
CA ASN A 379 -17.97 12.77 1.93
C ASN A 379 -16.73 11.92 2.28
N SER A 380 -15.75 12.54 2.95
CA SER A 380 -14.67 11.84 3.63
C SER A 380 -15.16 11.21 4.93
N CYS A 381 -14.33 10.35 5.53
CA CYS A 381 -14.60 9.81 6.87
C CYS A 381 -14.79 10.94 7.90
N LYS A 382 -13.98 12.01 7.81
CA LYS A 382 -14.09 13.19 8.67
C LYS A 382 -15.42 13.93 8.48
N ILE A 383 -15.88 14.11 7.25
CA ILE A 383 -17.21 14.73 7.00
C ILE A 383 -18.34 13.88 7.59
N ASN A 384 -18.27 12.55 7.48
CA ASN A 384 -19.29 11.69 8.09
C ASN A 384 -19.27 11.80 9.63
N ILE A 385 -18.09 11.95 10.24
CA ILE A 385 -17.97 12.22 11.68
C ILE A 385 -18.58 13.58 12.05
N ILE A 386 -18.31 14.63 11.26
CA ILE A 386 -18.89 15.97 11.47
C ILE A 386 -20.42 15.89 11.45
N LYS A 387 -21.01 15.25 10.43
CA LYS A 387 -22.47 15.04 10.36
C LYS A 387 -23.03 14.27 11.56
N LYS A 388 -22.34 13.20 11.97
CA LYS A 388 -22.72 12.44 13.16
C LYS A 388 -22.68 13.29 14.44
N LYS A 389 -21.67 14.15 14.59
CA LYS A 389 -21.50 15.01 15.76
C LYS A 389 -22.48 16.19 15.76
N HIS A 390 -22.87 16.67 14.58
CA HIS A 390 -23.98 17.61 14.41
C HIS A 390 -25.27 16.98 14.94
N ALA A 391 -25.65 15.81 14.44
CA ALA A 391 -26.87 15.11 14.88
C ALA A 391 -26.87 14.83 16.40
N MET A 392 -25.71 14.48 16.98
CA MET A 392 -25.58 14.34 18.44
C MET A 392 -25.79 15.65 19.20
N SER A 393 -25.47 16.80 18.60
CA SER A 393 -25.71 18.09 19.22
C SER A 393 -27.19 18.45 19.22
N GLU A 394 -27.96 18.01 18.23
CA GLU A 394 -29.40 18.31 18.11
C GLU A 394 -30.21 17.82 19.32
N SER A 395 -29.81 16.70 19.91
CA SER A 395 -30.39 16.17 21.14
C SER A 395 -29.98 16.92 22.41
N MET A 396 -29.02 17.85 22.34
CA MET A 396 -28.58 18.66 23.48
C MET A 396 -29.38 19.96 23.59
N SER A 397 -29.72 20.34 24.83
CA SER A 397 -30.41 21.59 25.13
C SER A 397 -29.48 22.80 25.01
N LEU A 398 -29.93 23.86 24.36
CA LEU A 398 -29.17 25.12 24.26
C LEU A 398 -29.05 25.83 25.62
N LYS A 399 -29.95 25.57 26.56
CA LYS A 399 -29.98 26.22 27.88
C LYS A 399 -28.82 25.83 28.79
N THR A 400 -28.07 24.78 28.44
CA THR A 400 -26.90 24.32 29.22
C THR A 400 -25.62 25.06 28.84
N VAL A 401 -25.67 25.97 27.86
CA VAL A 401 -24.51 26.74 27.42
C VAL A 401 -24.44 28.05 28.20
N VAL A 402 -23.35 28.26 28.94
CA VAL A 402 -23.03 29.54 29.56
C VAL A 402 -22.15 30.34 28.60
N THR A 403 -22.62 31.52 28.19
CA THR A 403 -21.90 32.40 27.26
C THR A 403 -21.03 33.40 28.02
N GLY A 404 -19.76 33.50 27.65
CA GLY A 404 -18.84 34.54 28.08
C GLY A 404 -18.29 35.34 26.90
N ASN A 405 -17.45 36.35 27.17
CA ASN A 405 -16.81 37.15 26.12
C ASN A 405 -15.79 36.30 25.35
N GLY A 406 -16.17 35.82 24.15
CA GLY A 406 -15.29 35.07 23.25
C GLY A 406 -15.18 33.56 23.54
N PHE A 407 -15.93 33.05 24.52
CA PHE A 407 -15.95 31.63 24.87
C PHE A 407 -17.33 31.16 25.36
N TRP A 408 -17.57 29.86 25.26
CA TRP A 408 -18.79 29.18 25.71
C TRP A 408 -18.44 27.98 26.57
N VAL A 409 -19.15 27.81 27.68
CA VAL A 409 -18.98 26.68 28.59
C VAL A 409 -20.18 25.76 28.46
N VAL A 410 -19.91 24.48 28.19
CA VAL A 410 -20.92 23.42 27.99
C VAL A 410 -20.69 22.31 29.02
N ASP A 411 -21.74 21.95 29.76
CA ASP A 411 -21.66 20.84 30.72
C ASP A 411 -21.56 19.47 30.01
N SER A 412 -20.81 18.55 30.60
CA SER A 412 -20.69 17.17 30.13
C SER A 412 -21.95 16.36 30.44
N GLU A 413 -22.52 15.70 29.43
CA GLU A 413 -23.65 14.78 29.61
C GLU A 413 -23.28 13.48 30.34
N THR A 414 -21.98 13.13 30.36
CA THR A 414 -21.52 11.80 30.82
C THR A 414 -20.82 11.82 32.17
N VAL A 415 -20.35 12.97 32.62
CA VAL A 415 -19.55 13.10 33.84
C VAL A 415 -20.02 14.34 34.58
N SER A 416 -20.56 14.15 35.79
CA SER A 416 -20.93 15.26 36.69
C SER A 416 -19.74 16.19 36.90
N ASP A 417 -20.01 17.49 36.94
CA ASP A 417 -19.03 18.56 37.22
C ASP A 417 -17.90 18.73 36.18
N LEU A 418 -17.91 17.96 35.09
CA LEU A 418 -16.99 18.19 33.97
C LEU A 418 -17.60 19.22 33.01
N LYS A 419 -16.84 20.28 32.74
CA LYS A 419 -17.22 21.32 31.78
C LYS A 419 -16.25 21.37 30.61
N HIS A 420 -16.79 21.66 29.43
CA HIS A 420 -16.02 21.86 28.21
C HIS A 420 -16.12 23.31 27.75
N THR A 421 -14.98 23.91 27.45
CA THR A 421 -14.90 25.28 26.95
C THR A 421 -14.71 25.25 25.45
N VAL A 422 -15.53 26.00 24.73
CA VAL A 422 -15.43 26.26 23.30
C VAL A 422 -14.99 27.71 23.12
N CYS A 423 -13.99 27.96 22.27
CA CYS A 423 -13.52 29.33 21.98
C CYS A 423 -13.47 29.54 20.47
N LEU A 424 -13.53 30.79 20.02
CA LEU A 424 -13.15 31.13 18.65
C LEU A 424 -11.66 30.83 18.43
N ASN A 425 -11.33 30.35 17.24
CA ASN A 425 -9.96 30.04 16.88
C ASN A 425 -9.33 31.21 16.13
N GLU A 426 -8.73 32.14 16.87
CA GLU A 426 -8.08 33.33 16.31
C GLU A 426 -6.72 33.01 15.65
N PHE A 427 -6.14 31.86 15.97
CA PHE A 427 -4.78 31.49 15.55
C PHE A 427 -4.71 30.74 14.21
N LYS A 428 -5.84 30.25 13.70
CA LYS A 428 -5.88 29.49 12.44
C LYS A 428 -7.07 29.94 11.58
N PRO A 429 -7.00 31.14 10.98
CA PRO A 429 -8.02 31.56 10.02
C PRO A 429 -8.09 30.53 8.90
N CYS A 430 -9.30 30.10 8.58
CA CYS A 430 -9.55 29.15 7.51
C CYS A 430 -10.62 29.74 6.61
N ASN A 431 -10.29 29.89 5.34
CA ASN A 431 -11.28 30.26 4.35
C ASN A 431 -12.32 29.14 4.22
N ILE A 432 -13.55 29.48 4.57
CA ILE A 432 -14.66 28.54 4.68
C ILE A 432 -15.14 28.04 3.32
N ASP A 433 -15.01 28.88 2.29
CA ASP A 433 -15.49 28.61 0.92
C ASP A 433 -14.70 27.48 0.25
N VAL A 434 -13.49 27.21 0.76
CA VAL A 434 -12.57 26.23 0.18
C VAL A 434 -12.25 25.07 1.12
N CYS A 435 -12.74 25.12 2.36
CA CYS A 435 -12.46 24.10 3.37
C CYS A 435 -13.29 22.84 3.14
N PRO A 436 -12.66 21.68 2.87
CA PRO A 436 -13.40 20.43 2.67
C PRO A 436 -13.97 19.85 3.98
N LEU A 437 -13.59 20.39 5.15
CA LEU A 437 -14.03 19.94 6.47
C LEU A 437 -15.08 20.91 7.06
N PHE A 438 -16.14 21.12 6.28
CA PHE A 438 -17.20 22.07 6.54
C PHE A 438 -18.53 21.39 6.88
N CYS A 439 -19.20 21.89 7.92
CA CYS A 439 -20.56 21.48 8.25
C CYS A 439 -21.55 22.44 7.58
N LYS A 440 -22.32 21.94 6.61
CA LYS A 440 -23.33 22.73 5.88
C LYS A 440 -24.43 23.27 6.77
N GLU A 441 -24.81 22.50 7.79
CA GLU A 441 -25.87 22.88 8.72
C GLU A 441 -25.40 23.95 9.70
N CYS A 442 -24.13 23.92 10.14
CA CYS A 442 -23.56 24.91 11.07
C CYS A 442 -22.93 26.13 10.40
N LEU A 443 -22.81 26.14 9.06
CA LEU A 443 -22.04 27.12 8.29
C LEU A 443 -20.66 27.41 8.91
N ALA A 444 -20.02 26.35 9.41
CA ALA A 444 -18.76 26.42 10.13
C ALA A 444 -17.87 25.25 9.74
N CYS A 445 -16.60 25.53 9.50
CA CYS A 445 -15.58 24.49 9.34
C CYS A 445 -14.97 24.12 10.70
N ILE A 446 -14.33 22.95 10.74
CA ILE A 446 -13.63 22.46 11.94
C ILE A 446 -12.61 23.45 12.51
N HIS A 447 -12.08 24.36 11.68
CA HIS A 447 -11.03 25.29 12.07
C HIS A 447 -11.57 26.55 12.78
N LYS A 448 -12.88 26.86 12.69
CA LYS A 448 -13.46 28.11 13.24
C LYS A 448 -13.43 28.18 14.76
N TYR A 449 -13.54 27.03 15.43
CA TYR A 449 -13.63 26.94 16.89
C TYR A 449 -12.58 25.96 17.44
N THR A 450 -12.23 26.16 18.71
CA THR A 450 -11.50 25.21 19.54
C THR A 450 -12.40 24.67 20.64
N CYS A 451 -12.12 23.46 21.14
CA CYS A 451 -12.85 22.91 22.28
C CYS A 451 -11.94 22.09 23.19
N THR A 452 -12.14 22.16 24.51
CA THR A 452 -11.35 21.41 25.50
C THR A 452 -11.73 19.92 25.61
N CYS A 453 -12.69 19.43 24.82
CA CYS A 453 -13.06 18.01 24.84
C CYS A 453 -12.09 17.14 24.02
N THR A 454 -12.04 15.85 24.35
CA THR A 454 -11.16 14.87 23.69
C THR A 454 -11.47 14.68 22.20
N ASP A 455 -12.72 14.83 21.78
CA ASP A 455 -13.08 14.74 20.36
C ASP A 455 -12.39 15.84 19.51
N TYR A 456 -12.15 17.03 20.09
CA TYR A 456 -11.40 18.09 19.43
C TYR A 456 -9.90 17.98 19.70
N LEU A 457 -9.48 18.08 20.97
CA LEU A 457 -8.06 18.17 21.37
C LEU A 457 -7.21 17.01 20.86
N ILE A 458 -7.79 15.81 20.87
CA ILE A 458 -7.11 14.56 20.58
C ILE A 458 -7.53 14.14 19.17
N LYS A 459 -8.81 13.87 18.91
CA LYS A 459 -9.22 13.32 17.60
C LYS A 459 -9.22 14.33 16.44
N GLY A 460 -9.06 15.63 16.72
CA GLY A 460 -9.08 16.68 15.71
C GLY A 460 -10.37 16.66 14.90
N ASN A 461 -11.52 16.57 15.57
CA ASN A 461 -12.85 16.60 14.96
C ASN A 461 -13.67 17.78 15.49
N MET A 462 -14.60 18.29 14.67
CA MET A 462 -15.66 19.17 15.15
C MET A 462 -16.55 18.35 16.09
N CYS A 463 -16.56 18.72 17.38
CA CYS A 463 -17.26 17.98 18.41
C CYS A 463 -18.70 18.46 18.56
N LYS A 464 -19.52 17.67 19.27
CA LYS A 464 -20.91 18.04 19.57
C LYS A 464 -21.04 19.38 20.29
N HIS A 465 -20.06 19.77 21.12
CA HIS A 465 -20.06 21.06 21.82
C HIS A 465 -19.85 22.24 20.87
N ILE A 466 -18.96 22.10 19.88
CA ILE A 466 -18.78 23.12 18.82
C ILE A 466 -20.07 23.24 18.00
N HIS A 467 -20.69 22.13 17.63
CA HIS A 467 -21.97 22.16 16.91
C HIS A 467 -23.09 22.81 17.74
N LEU A 468 -23.14 22.54 19.05
CA LEU A 468 -24.10 23.18 19.95
C LEU A 468 -23.91 24.70 20.01
N VAL A 469 -22.66 25.16 20.09
CA VAL A 469 -22.33 26.60 20.02
C VAL A 469 -22.70 27.17 18.66
N CYS A 470 -22.44 26.47 17.55
CA CYS A 470 -22.86 26.94 16.23
C CYS A 470 -24.38 27.10 16.16
N ARG A 471 -25.16 26.12 16.63
CA ARG A 471 -26.62 26.19 16.70
C ARG A 471 -27.12 27.36 17.55
N LEU A 472 -26.41 27.69 18.64
CA LEU A 472 -26.70 28.86 19.48
C LEU A 472 -26.39 30.17 18.77
N MET A 473 -25.34 30.22 17.95
CA MET A 473 -24.94 31.44 17.22
C MET A 473 -25.73 31.66 15.94
N GLN A 474 -26.25 30.60 15.32
CA GLN A 474 -27.02 30.68 14.06
C GLN A 474 -28.39 31.33 14.19
N THR A 475 -28.81 31.69 15.40
CA THR A 475 -29.95 32.59 15.59
C THR A 475 -29.63 34.04 15.19
N ASP A 476 -28.37 34.38 14.97
CA ASP A 476 -27.91 35.69 14.51
C ASP A 476 -26.99 35.53 13.28
N VAL A 477 -27.36 36.19 12.17
CA VAL A 477 -26.59 36.46 10.91
C VAL A 477 -27.12 35.79 9.62
N GLU A 478 -27.66 36.65 8.74
CA GLU A 478 -27.65 36.51 7.27
C GLU A 478 -26.48 37.32 6.69
N GLU A 479 -25.74 36.76 5.72
CA GLU A 479 -25.49 37.34 4.37
C GLU A 479 -24.35 36.63 3.62
N VAL A 480 -24.47 36.61 2.29
CA VAL A 480 -23.56 35.99 1.32
C VAL A 480 -22.55 37.03 0.82
N SER A 481 -21.26 36.75 0.96
CA SER A 481 -20.16 37.61 0.47
C SER A 481 -19.63 37.16 -0.90
N LEU A 482 -19.08 38.12 -1.66
CA LEU A 482 -18.38 37.88 -2.93
C LEU A 482 -17.11 37.03 -2.72
N PRO A 483 -16.65 36.25 -3.73
CA PRO A 483 -15.47 35.41 -3.63
C PRO A 483 -14.21 36.25 -3.36
N SER A 484 -13.47 35.92 -2.30
CA SER A 484 -12.20 36.57 -1.95
C SER A 484 -11.05 36.17 -2.88
N GLU A 485 -9.97 36.97 -2.96
CA GLU A 485 -8.74 36.63 -3.70
C GLU A 485 -8.15 35.27 -3.29
N GLU A 486 -8.24 34.93 -2.00
CA GLU A 486 -7.82 33.61 -1.49
C GLU A 486 -8.63 32.46 -2.09
N THR A 487 -9.91 32.69 -2.38
CA THR A 487 -10.80 31.69 -3.00
C THR A 487 -10.39 31.41 -4.43
N LEU A 488 -9.99 32.45 -5.17
CA LEU A 488 -9.44 32.34 -6.53
C LEU A 488 -8.07 31.66 -6.55
N GLN A 489 -7.21 31.90 -5.56
CA GLN A 489 -5.93 31.20 -5.46
C GLN A 489 -6.14 29.71 -5.16
N ALA A 490 -7.03 29.38 -4.22
CA ALA A 490 -7.32 28.00 -3.87
C ALA A 490 -7.96 27.21 -5.02
N SER A 491 -8.70 27.85 -5.93
CA SER A 491 -9.18 27.19 -7.15
C SER A 491 -8.04 26.85 -8.11
N ARG A 492 -7.09 27.77 -8.31
CA ARG A 492 -5.89 27.53 -9.13
C ARG A 492 -5.03 26.40 -8.56
N ASP A 493 -4.79 26.40 -7.24
CA ASP A 493 -4.02 25.35 -6.57
C ASP A 493 -4.70 23.97 -6.68
N LYS A 494 -6.04 23.94 -6.72
CA LYS A 494 -6.82 22.72 -6.95
C LYS A 494 -6.71 22.26 -8.40
N GLU A 495 -6.78 23.16 -9.37
CA GLU A 495 -6.61 22.84 -10.80
C GLU A 495 -5.21 22.30 -11.10
N GLU A 496 -4.16 22.90 -10.52
CA GLU A 496 -2.79 22.40 -10.66
C GLU A 496 -2.66 20.98 -10.08
N GLU A 497 -3.21 20.74 -8.89
CA GLU A 497 -3.20 19.42 -8.26
C GLU A 497 -3.94 18.37 -9.12
N ILE A 498 -5.11 18.73 -9.66
CA ILE A 498 -5.87 17.88 -10.58
C ILE A 498 -5.01 17.53 -11.79
N GLN A 499 -4.37 18.53 -12.41
CA GLN A 499 -3.55 18.32 -13.60
C GLN A 499 -2.36 17.40 -13.33
N ILE A 500 -1.72 17.51 -12.16
CA ILE A 500 -0.64 16.61 -11.73
C ILE A 500 -1.15 15.18 -11.57
N HIS A 501 -2.30 14.98 -10.90
CA HIS A 501 -2.88 13.65 -10.73
C HIS A 501 -3.32 13.04 -12.07
N VAL A 502 -3.98 13.81 -12.93
CA VAL A 502 -4.44 13.34 -14.25
C VAL A 502 -3.24 12.99 -15.13
N SER A 503 -2.22 13.86 -15.22
CA SER A 503 -1.01 13.56 -16.01
C SER A 503 -0.28 12.30 -15.51
N SER A 504 -0.17 12.11 -14.19
CA SER A 504 0.42 10.91 -13.59
C SER A 504 -0.38 9.63 -13.91
N LEU A 505 -1.71 9.74 -14.06
CA LEU A 505 -2.58 8.62 -14.43
C LEU A 505 -2.57 8.32 -15.95
N SER A 506 -2.57 9.35 -16.79
CA SER A 506 -2.67 9.25 -18.25
C SER A 506 -1.41 8.68 -18.91
N ASN A 507 -0.24 8.81 -18.29
CA ASN A 507 1.02 8.27 -18.82
C ASN A 507 1.06 6.72 -18.91
N ARG A 508 0.00 6.01 -18.48
CA ARG A 508 -0.12 4.55 -18.61
C ARG A 508 -1.15 4.10 -19.65
N SER A 509 -1.95 5.00 -20.22
CA SER A 509 -3.04 4.65 -21.15
C SER A 509 -2.65 4.63 -22.63
N ASP A 510 -1.47 5.11 -23.01
CA ASP A 510 -1.04 5.11 -24.43
C ASP A 510 -0.58 3.75 -24.95
N MET A 511 -0.55 2.71 -24.10
CA MET A 511 0.00 1.43 -24.49
C MET A 511 -1.09 0.37 -24.61
N ASN A 512 -1.69 0.32 -25.81
CA ASN A 512 -2.41 -0.87 -26.26
C ASN A 512 -1.50 -2.10 -26.05
N PRO A 513 -1.93 -3.15 -25.34
CA PRO A 513 -1.14 -4.37 -25.18
C PRO A 513 -0.60 -4.93 -26.50
N LEU A 514 -1.36 -4.74 -27.59
CA LEU A 514 -0.93 -5.08 -28.94
C LEU A 514 0.23 -4.22 -29.46
N GLU A 515 0.27 -2.93 -29.13
CA GLU A 515 1.38 -2.04 -29.51
C GLU A 515 2.66 -2.36 -28.72
N ILE A 516 2.56 -2.70 -27.42
CA ILE A 516 3.72 -3.19 -26.64
C ILE A 516 4.30 -4.46 -27.28
N LEU A 517 3.43 -5.42 -27.64
CA LEU A 517 3.86 -6.66 -28.28
C LEU A 517 4.45 -6.41 -29.68
N LYS A 518 3.93 -5.44 -30.44
CA LYS A 518 4.50 -5.01 -31.72
C LYS A 518 5.89 -4.40 -31.52
N THR A 519 6.09 -3.53 -30.54
CA THR A 519 7.39 -2.90 -30.27
C THR A 519 8.41 -3.94 -29.81
N LYS A 520 8.07 -4.80 -28.85
CA LYS A 520 8.94 -5.91 -28.43
C LYS A 520 9.33 -6.85 -29.58
N LEU A 521 8.38 -7.16 -30.47
CA LEU A 521 8.66 -7.97 -31.66
C LEU A 521 9.63 -7.26 -32.62
N LYS A 522 9.48 -5.94 -32.82
CA LYS A 522 10.40 -5.14 -33.64
C LYS A 522 11.81 -5.13 -33.04
N ASP A 523 11.94 -4.97 -31.73
CA ASP A 523 13.24 -4.92 -31.05
C ASP A 523 13.97 -6.26 -31.15
N GLU A 524 13.28 -7.37 -30.90
CA GLU A 524 13.83 -8.74 -31.07
C GLU A 524 14.26 -9.02 -32.51
N LEU A 525 13.47 -8.60 -33.51
CA LEU A 525 13.83 -8.75 -34.92
C LEU A 525 15.05 -7.89 -35.29
N THR A 526 15.16 -6.70 -34.72
CA THR A 526 16.29 -5.79 -34.97
C THR A 526 17.57 -6.31 -34.33
N ALA A 527 17.49 -6.87 -33.12
CA ALA A 527 18.60 -7.53 -32.44
C ALA A 527 19.02 -8.86 -33.11
N PHE A 528 18.12 -9.50 -33.86
CA PHE A 528 18.39 -10.72 -34.62
C PHE A 528 19.18 -10.45 -35.90
N LEU A 529 19.00 -9.31 -36.56
CA LEU A 529 19.64 -8.99 -37.85
C LEU A 529 21.19 -9.11 -37.83
N PRO A 530 21.92 -8.49 -36.88
CA PRO A 530 23.39 -8.58 -36.84
C PRO A 530 23.92 -9.97 -36.48
N GLN A 531 23.06 -10.89 -36.02
CA GLN A 531 23.47 -12.25 -35.68
C GLN A 531 23.46 -13.17 -36.91
N ILE A 532 22.76 -12.78 -37.99
CA ILE A 532 22.70 -13.55 -39.23
C ILE A 532 24.07 -13.62 -39.90
N ASP A 533 24.83 -12.52 -39.87
CA ASP A 533 26.16 -12.42 -40.48
C ASP A 533 27.21 -13.32 -39.80
N LYS A 534 26.88 -13.89 -38.63
CA LYS A 534 27.77 -14.78 -37.86
C LYS A 534 27.49 -16.27 -38.11
N ILE A 535 26.62 -16.62 -39.06
CA ILE A 535 26.18 -18.00 -39.29
C ILE A 535 26.84 -18.58 -40.54
N ASP A 536 27.85 -19.41 -40.34
CA ASP A 536 28.61 -20.03 -41.45
C ASP A 536 28.02 -21.38 -41.94
N ASN A 537 26.97 -21.89 -41.28
CA ASN A 537 26.36 -23.18 -41.62
C ASN A 537 25.15 -23.03 -42.56
N ILE A 538 25.32 -23.47 -43.81
CA ILE A 538 24.30 -23.42 -44.87
C ILE A 538 22.98 -24.11 -44.46
N ASN A 539 23.02 -25.23 -43.73
CA ASN A 539 21.81 -25.95 -43.33
C ASN A 539 21.04 -25.19 -42.23
N HIS A 540 21.75 -24.52 -41.33
CA HIS A 540 21.14 -23.64 -40.33
C HIS A 540 20.52 -22.40 -40.98
N MET A 541 21.20 -21.79 -41.97
CA MET A 541 20.65 -20.67 -42.73
C MET A 541 19.40 -21.05 -43.52
N LYS A 542 19.38 -22.22 -44.17
CA LYS A 542 18.18 -22.75 -44.85
C LYS A 542 17.00 -22.95 -43.88
N LEU A 543 17.27 -23.44 -42.67
CA LEU A 543 16.25 -23.62 -41.63
C LEU A 543 15.71 -22.27 -41.15
N ILE A 544 16.57 -21.30 -40.89
CA ILE A 544 16.19 -19.94 -40.47
C ILE A 544 15.33 -19.26 -41.53
N ILE A 545 15.75 -19.30 -42.80
CA ILE A 545 14.95 -18.78 -43.93
C ILE A 545 13.56 -19.42 -43.96
N THR A 546 13.47 -20.73 -43.74
CA THR A 546 12.19 -21.46 -43.70
C THR A 546 11.30 -20.98 -42.54
N ARG A 547 11.88 -20.69 -41.37
CA ARG A 547 11.15 -20.16 -40.21
C ARG A 547 10.69 -18.71 -40.40
N VAL A 548 11.52 -17.87 -41.01
CA VAL A 548 11.14 -16.50 -41.37
C VAL A 548 10.01 -16.49 -42.39
N LYS A 549 10.01 -17.40 -43.37
CA LYS A 549 8.88 -17.60 -44.30
C LYS A 549 7.59 -18.03 -43.58
N GLN A 550 7.70 -18.88 -42.55
CA GLN A 550 6.56 -19.27 -41.70
C GLN A 550 6.02 -18.09 -40.87
N LEU A 551 6.89 -17.24 -40.34
CA LEU A 551 6.49 -16.00 -39.65
C LEU A 551 5.79 -15.02 -40.60
N LYS A 552 6.32 -14.83 -41.82
CA LYS A 552 5.72 -13.97 -42.84
C LYS A 552 4.34 -14.45 -43.30
N THR A 553 4.12 -15.76 -43.31
CA THR A 553 2.81 -16.35 -43.66
C THR A 553 1.80 -16.21 -42.53
N LEU A 554 2.22 -16.35 -41.26
CA LEU A 554 1.37 -16.06 -40.10
C LEU A 554 0.92 -14.58 -40.04
N ILE A 555 1.83 -13.65 -40.31
CA ILE A 555 1.49 -12.21 -40.36
C ILE A 555 0.50 -11.92 -41.51
N LYS A 556 0.63 -12.60 -42.65
CA LYS A 556 -0.31 -12.47 -43.77
C LYS A 556 -1.68 -13.07 -43.47
N SER A 557 -1.76 -14.16 -42.70
CA SER A 557 -3.05 -14.76 -42.34
C SER A 557 -3.87 -13.87 -41.40
N ASP A 558 -3.23 -13.02 -40.58
CA ASP A 558 -3.94 -12.06 -39.73
C ASP A 558 -4.49 -10.83 -40.51
N LEU A 559 -3.96 -10.55 -41.71
CA LEU A 559 -4.38 -9.42 -42.56
C LEU A 559 -5.54 -9.76 -43.52
N THR A 560 -6.06 -11.00 -43.50
CA THR A 560 -7.16 -11.45 -44.37
C THR A 560 -8.28 -12.10 -43.55
N PRO A 561 -9.57 -11.72 -43.74
CA PRO A 561 -10.65 -12.29 -42.94
C PRO A 561 -11.01 -13.72 -43.41
N LYS A 562 -10.89 -14.64 -42.45
CA LYS A 562 -11.41 -16.01 -42.34
C LYS A 562 -10.71 -17.15 -43.11
N GLY A 563 -10.39 -18.18 -42.32
CA GLY A 563 -10.21 -19.57 -42.74
C GLY A 563 -9.09 -20.27 -41.96
N ASN A 564 -9.44 -21.05 -40.93
CA ASN A 564 -8.49 -21.91 -40.18
C ASN A 564 -7.66 -22.79 -41.14
N PRO A 565 -6.34 -22.94 -40.90
CA PRO A 565 -5.82 -24.30 -40.86
C PRO A 565 -4.66 -24.58 -39.86
N VAL A 566 -4.79 -25.77 -39.24
CA VAL A 566 -3.79 -26.82 -38.96
C VAL A 566 -2.43 -26.45 -38.32
N ALA A 567 -2.27 -26.91 -37.07
CA ALA A 567 -1.03 -26.84 -36.30
C ALA A 567 0.01 -27.91 -36.72
N ARG A 568 1.28 -27.51 -36.86
CA ARG A 568 2.44 -28.43 -36.89
C ARG A 568 3.23 -28.38 -35.58
N ARG A 569 3.45 -29.56 -35.00
CA ARG A 569 4.19 -29.85 -33.75
C ARG A 569 5.65 -29.35 -33.79
N LYS A 570 6.12 -28.69 -32.72
CA LYS A 570 7.56 -28.42 -32.49
C LYS A 570 8.18 -29.54 -31.64
N LYS A 571 9.29 -30.12 -32.13
CA LYS A 571 10.25 -30.94 -31.37
C LYS A 571 11.00 -30.07 -30.37
N LYS A 572 11.13 -30.51 -29.11
CA LYS A 572 12.06 -29.96 -28.12
C LYS A 572 13.50 -30.36 -28.51
N LEU A 573 14.42 -29.39 -28.55
CA LEU A 573 15.85 -29.66 -28.50
C LEU A 573 16.37 -29.47 -27.06
N SER A 574 17.39 -30.25 -26.76
CA SER A 574 18.01 -30.54 -25.47
C SER A 574 18.74 -29.36 -24.82
N SER A 575 18.79 -29.42 -23.49
CA SER A 575 19.43 -28.51 -22.54
C SER A 575 20.92 -28.30 -22.77
N GLY A 576 21.33 -27.04 -22.95
CA GLY A 576 22.70 -26.57 -22.80
C GLY A 576 22.88 -25.84 -21.46
N LYS A 577 23.88 -26.29 -20.68
CA LYS A 577 24.49 -25.73 -19.45
C LYS A 577 23.72 -24.63 -18.70
N LEU A 578 23.15 -25.01 -17.55
CA LEU A 578 22.64 -24.11 -16.51
C LEU A 578 23.78 -23.28 -15.90
N VAL A 579 23.91 -22.03 -16.32
CA VAL A 579 24.53 -20.99 -15.49
C VAL A 579 23.55 -20.70 -14.35
N CYS A 580 24.02 -20.73 -13.10
CA CYS A 580 23.19 -20.45 -11.94
C CYS A 580 22.70 -18.99 -12.03
N GLN A 581 21.43 -18.78 -12.38
CA GLN A 581 20.83 -17.45 -12.44
C GLN A 581 20.80 -16.85 -11.02
N GLN A 582 21.34 -15.65 -10.85
CA GLN A 582 21.25 -14.91 -9.59
C GLN A 582 19.78 -14.66 -9.24
N ARG A 583 19.40 -14.87 -7.98
CA ARG A 583 18.03 -14.66 -7.48
C ARG A 583 18.08 -13.87 -6.19
N PHE A 584 17.03 -13.11 -5.90
CA PHE A 584 16.86 -12.51 -4.58
C PHE A 584 16.94 -13.57 -3.48
N PHE A 585 17.55 -13.20 -2.36
CA PHE A 585 17.69 -14.06 -1.19
C PHE A 585 17.45 -13.28 0.10
N SER A 586 16.87 -13.95 1.09
CA SER A 586 16.69 -13.37 2.43
C SER A 586 18.03 -13.26 3.14
N THR A 587 18.27 -12.10 3.77
CA THR A 587 19.45 -11.84 4.61
C THR A 587 19.19 -12.08 6.09
N LYS A 588 17.98 -12.48 6.50
CA LYS A 588 17.66 -12.78 7.91
C LYS A 588 18.15 -14.19 8.29
N LYS A 589 18.85 -14.32 9.43
CA LYS A 589 19.27 -15.63 9.95
C LYS A 589 18.03 -16.51 10.21
N LYS A 590 17.98 -17.73 9.64
CA LYS A 590 16.92 -18.70 9.93
C LYS A 590 16.92 -19.02 11.43
N ARG A 591 15.77 -18.88 12.11
CA ARG A 591 15.61 -19.38 13.49
C ARG A 591 15.94 -20.87 13.50
N VAL A 592 16.96 -21.25 14.26
CA VAL A 592 17.27 -22.65 14.54
C VAL A 592 16.05 -23.22 15.26
N GLN A 593 15.32 -24.11 14.61
CA GLN A 593 14.33 -24.93 15.29
C GLN A 593 15.10 -25.77 16.30
N GLN A 594 15.03 -25.43 17.58
CA GLN A 594 15.33 -26.39 18.63
C GLN A 594 14.38 -27.55 18.40
N LYS A 595 14.91 -28.67 17.89
CA LYS A 595 14.21 -29.96 17.90
C LYS A 595 13.77 -30.18 19.35
N LYS A 596 12.47 -30.10 19.61
CA LYS A 596 11.88 -30.71 20.80
C LYS A 596 12.29 -32.19 20.73
N LYS A 597 13.25 -32.60 21.55
CA LYS A 597 13.38 -34.01 21.91
C LYS A 597 12.09 -34.31 22.70
N PHE A 598 11.32 -35.24 22.17
CA PHE A 598 10.17 -35.84 22.85
C PHE A 598 10.62 -36.48 24.16
#